data_AF-A0A8T4TFX6-F1
#
_entry.id   AF-A0A8T4TFX6-F1
#
_cell.length_a   1.000
_cell.length_b   1.000
_cell.length_c   1.000
_cell.angle_alpha   90.00
_cell.angle_beta   90.00
_cell.angle_gamma   90.00
#
_symmetry.space_group_name_H-M   'P 1'
#
loop_
_entity.id
_entity.type
_entity.pdbx_description
1 polymer ?
#
loop_
_entity_poly.entity_id
_entity_poly.type
_entity_poly.pdbx_seq_one_letter_code
_entity_poly.pdbx_strand_id
1 'polypeptide(L)'
;MKYKRLALIFVIFLLFVLPAYAAVIGAGKFGEGIFGVGPAAAAAAAASSSNGGGGGTSSNPVTTSTVTTVSAGQEVKFNFDGDKSSIIDVAFTASTALNKIKMSATDMTKDQIKSAVSQSLEGNIYKYYEIKSENFDNSAVSGDAKITFDVENSWFTTINVKKDNVVMYRFVDGKWESLPTQVLSENDKHTRYLALSPGFSYFAVGEKLAQTVPPATGAATTEVAQPEKPSAPEVGKALSPLMTAVIVVVAILLLAAVVYFVFLRKKEK
;
A
#
# COMPACT_ATOMS: atom_id res chain seq x y z
N MET A 1 20.99 39.06 14.50
CA MET A 1 20.95 38.18 13.30
C MET A 1 20.26 36.82 13.50
N LYS A 2 19.93 36.39 14.72
CA LYS A 2 19.23 35.09 14.95
C LYS A 2 17.74 35.06 14.60
N TYR A 3 17.09 36.22 14.42
CA TYR A 3 15.65 36.29 14.11
C TYR A 3 15.29 36.25 12.62
N LYS A 4 16.26 36.44 11.70
CA LYS A 4 16.01 36.32 10.25
C LYS A 4 15.88 34.86 9.78
N ARG A 5 16.47 33.90 10.50
CA ARG A 5 16.38 32.47 10.16
C ARG A 5 15.12 31.78 10.69
N LEU A 6 14.51 32.31 11.75
CA LEU A 6 13.28 31.74 12.31
C LEU A 6 12.02 32.19 11.55
N ALA A 7 11.99 33.43 11.05
CA ALA A 7 10.92 33.93 10.19
C ALA A 7 10.86 33.17 8.84
N LEU A 8 12.01 32.72 8.33
CA LEU A 8 12.10 31.94 7.09
C LEU A 8 11.51 30.52 7.26
N ILE A 9 11.65 29.92 8.43
CA ILE A 9 11.11 28.58 8.74
C ILE A 9 9.58 28.63 8.93
N PHE A 10 9.04 29.74 9.48
CA PHE A 10 7.60 29.90 9.67
C PHE A 10 6.85 30.21 8.36
N VAL A 11 7.47 30.91 7.41
CA VAL A 11 6.89 31.17 6.08
C VAL A 11 6.87 29.90 5.20
N ILE A 12 7.84 28.99 5.38
CA ILE A 12 7.86 27.69 4.67
C ILE A 12 6.80 26.74 5.23
N PHE A 13 6.51 26.78 6.54
CA PHE A 13 5.49 25.93 7.15
C PHE A 13 4.06 26.36 6.82
N LEU A 14 3.84 27.66 6.52
CA LEU A 14 2.52 28.21 6.17
C LEU A 14 2.13 27.99 4.69
N LEU A 15 3.04 27.48 3.86
CA LEU A 15 2.78 27.09 2.46
C LEU A 15 2.40 25.61 2.30
N PHE A 16 2.46 24.80 3.36
CA PHE A 16 2.16 23.36 3.30
C PHE A 16 0.78 22.96 3.87
N VAL A 17 -0.03 23.93 4.30
CA VAL A 17 -1.31 23.65 4.97
C VAL A 17 -2.44 24.52 4.39
N LEU A 18 -2.72 24.41 3.09
CA LEU A 18 -4.06 24.66 2.54
C LEU A 18 -4.38 23.70 1.38
N PRO A 19 -5.62 23.21 1.27
CA PRO A 19 -6.01 22.05 0.48
C PRO A 19 -6.28 22.42 -0.99
N ALA A 20 -5.96 21.50 -1.90
CA ALA A 20 -6.40 21.56 -3.29
C ALA A 20 -7.92 21.32 -3.36
N TYR A 21 -8.69 22.39 -3.49
CA TYR A 21 -10.11 22.40 -3.84
C TYR A 21 -10.26 23.27 -5.09
N ALA A 22 -10.43 22.65 -6.25
CA ALA A 22 -10.98 23.31 -7.43
C ALA A 22 -11.63 22.27 -8.33
N ALA A 23 -12.95 22.39 -8.44
CA ALA A 23 -13.82 21.55 -9.23
C ALA A 23 -13.82 21.97 -10.72
N VAL A 24 -14.21 20.97 -11.52
CA VAL A 24 -14.63 20.99 -12.92
C VAL A 24 -15.56 22.15 -13.26
N ILE A 25 -15.20 22.98 -14.26
CA ILE A 25 -16.08 23.59 -15.27
C ILE A 25 -15.27 23.69 -16.58
N GLY A 26 -15.85 23.22 -17.68
CA GLY A 26 -15.14 23.01 -18.95
C GLY A 26 -15.26 24.11 -20.02
N ALA A 27 -14.99 23.65 -21.24
CA ALA A 27 -15.11 24.28 -22.57
C ALA A 27 -13.93 25.13 -23.06
N GLY A 28 -13.49 24.84 -24.30
CA GLY A 28 -12.77 25.78 -25.16
C GLY A 28 -11.55 25.20 -25.89
N LYS A 29 -11.73 24.81 -27.15
CA LYS A 29 -10.66 24.48 -28.11
C LYS A 29 -9.85 25.73 -28.54
N PHE A 30 -8.65 25.43 -29.07
CA PHE A 30 -7.80 26.19 -30.00
C PHE A 30 -6.71 27.10 -29.42
N GLY A 31 -5.48 26.91 -29.92
CA GLY A 31 -4.38 27.87 -29.85
C GLY A 31 -3.00 27.22 -29.74
N GLU A 32 -2.29 27.15 -30.87
CA GLU A 32 -0.87 26.79 -30.96
C GLU A 32 0.02 27.73 -30.13
N GLY A 33 1.11 27.22 -29.54
CA GLY A 33 2.04 28.06 -28.79
C GLY A 33 3.05 27.30 -27.95
N ILE A 34 4.09 26.80 -28.62
CA ILE A 34 5.40 26.42 -28.10
C ILE A 34 5.89 27.21 -26.87
N PHE A 35 6.15 26.55 -25.73
CA PHE A 35 7.23 26.90 -24.81
C PHE A 35 7.59 25.67 -23.96
N GLY A 36 8.83 25.21 -24.10
CA GLY A 36 9.37 24.06 -23.39
C GLY A 36 9.73 24.36 -21.95
N VAL A 37 9.45 23.39 -21.08
CA VAL A 37 10.28 23.03 -19.94
C VAL A 37 10.27 21.51 -19.81
N GLY A 38 11.46 20.92 -19.92
CA GLY A 38 11.72 19.49 -19.79
C GLY A 38 11.59 18.97 -18.35
N PRO A 39 11.79 17.65 -18.15
CA PRO A 39 10.89 16.82 -17.36
C PRO A 39 11.45 16.43 -15.99
N ALA A 40 10.59 16.20 -15.01
CA ALA A 40 10.88 15.29 -13.90
C ALA A 40 10.16 13.97 -14.16
N ALA A 41 10.54 13.31 -15.25
CA ALA A 41 10.20 11.90 -15.46
C ALA A 41 11.13 11.10 -14.57
N ALA A 42 10.61 10.58 -13.46
CA ALA A 42 11.28 9.51 -12.73
C ALA A 42 11.45 8.34 -13.72
N ALA A 43 12.68 8.16 -14.21
CA ALA A 43 13.03 7.05 -15.07
C ALA A 43 12.96 5.77 -14.22
N ALA A 44 11.82 5.09 -14.25
CA ALA A 44 11.71 3.73 -13.75
C ALA A 44 12.67 2.87 -14.59
N ALA A 45 13.61 2.19 -13.91
CA ALA A 45 14.46 1.22 -14.57
C ALA A 45 13.60 0.02 -14.97
N ALA A 46 13.25 -0.08 -16.26
CA ALA A 46 12.47 -1.19 -16.78
C ALA A 46 13.36 -2.43 -16.90
N ALA A 47 12.99 -3.50 -16.19
CA ALA A 47 13.60 -4.82 -16.29
C ALA A 47 13.26 -5.47 -17.65
N SER A 48 14.22 -6.17 -18.27
CA SER A 48 13.95 -7.08 -19.38
C SER A 48 13.77 -8.51 -18.87
N SER A 49 12.74 -9.21 -19.36
CA SER A 49 12.55 -10.64 -19.13
C SER A 49 13.49 -11.42 -20.06
N SER A 50 14.31 -12.31 -19.51
CA SER A 50 15.16 -13.20 -20.29
C SER A 50 14.78 -14.66 -20.00
N ASN A 51 14.28 -15.37 -21.03
CA ASN A 51 13.89 -16.77 -20.92
C ASN A 51 15.11 -17.70 -20.87
N GLY A 52 15.29 -18.37 -19.73
CA GLY A 52 16.14 -19.57 -19.64
C GLY A 52 15.29 -20.82 -19.85
N GLY A 53 15.45 -21.48 -21.00
CA GLY A 53 14.86 -22.79 -21.26
C GLY A 53 15.82 -23.90 -20.84
N GLY A 54 15.32 -24.91 -20.11
CA GLY A 54 16.09 -26.13 -19.85
C GLY A 54 15.40 -27.15 -18.95
N GLY A 55 15.06 -28.31 -19.54
CA GLY A 55 15.19 -29.64 -18.91
C GLY A 55 14.09 -30.09 -17.95
N GLY A 56 13.40 -31.18 -18.29
CA GLY A 56 12.26 -31.71 -17.54
C GLY A 56 12.59 -32.19 -16.12
N THR A 57 11.81 -31.69 -15.18
CA THR A 57 11.25 -32.34 -14.00
C THR A 57 9.96 -31.57 -13.72
N SER A 58 8.93 -32.14 -13.09
CA SER A 58 7.67 -31.42 -12.81
C SER A 58 7.97 -30.11 -12.06
N SER A 59 8.09 -29.00 -12.79
CA SER A 59 8.56 -27.72 -12.30
C SER A 59 7.42 -26.72 -12.44
N ASN A 60 7.07 -26.10 -11.32
CA ASN A 60 6.06 -25.06 -11.29
C ASN A 60 6.45 -23.91 -12.23
N PRO A 61 5.49 -23.15 -12.76
CA PRO A 61 5.81 -21.99 -13.56
C PRO A 61 6.63 -20.99 -12.70
N VAL A 62 7.88 -20.77 -13.11
CA VAL A 62 8.77 -19.75 -12.56
C VAL A 62 8.90 -18.65 -13.59
N THR A 63 8.71 -17.40 -13.17
CA THR A 63 9.11 -16.26 -13.99
C THR A 63 10.19 -15.46 -13.29
N THR A 64 11.26 -15.12 -14.02
CA THR A 64 12.39 -14.34 -13.52
C THR A 64 12.50 -13.02 -14.29
N SER A 65 12.76 -11.93 -13.55
CA SER A 65 12.97 -10.60 -14.12
C SER A 65 14.28 -10.01 -13.58
N THR A 66 15.07 -9.34 -14.43
CA THR A 66 16.43 -8.86 -14.10
C THR A 66 16.55 -7.35 -14.30
N VAL A 67 17.16 -6.66 -13.33
CA VAL A 67 17.48 -5.23 -13.42
C VAL A 67 18.98 -5.01 -13.21
N THR A 68 19.60 -4.26 -14.12
CA THR A 68 21.07 -4.14 -14.21
C THR A 68 21.65 -3.21 -13.15
N THR A 69 21.14 -1.99 -13.02
CA THR A 69 21.61 -1.05 -12.00
C THR A 69 20.46 -0.19 -11.50
N VAL A 70 20.34 -0.10 -10.17
CA VAL A 70 19.37 0.75 -9.48
C VAL A 70 20.14 1.62 -8.48
N SER A 71 19.92 2.92 -8.53
CA SER A 71 20.49 3.84 -7.53
C SER A 71 19.60 3.88 -6.29
N ALA A 72 20.19 4.20 -5.12
CA ALA A 72 19.41 4.41 -3.90
C ALA A 72 18.33 5.49 -4.13
N GLY A 73 17.13 5.26 -3.62
CA GLY A 73 15.95 6.11 -3.78
C GLY A 73 15.17 5.89 -5.07
N GLN A 74 15.65 5.07 -6.01
CA GLN A 74 14.92 4.79 -7.25
C GLN A 74 13.92 3.66 -7.07
N GLU A 75 12.76 3.78 -7.73
CA GLU A 75 11.81 2.69 -7.86
C GLU A 75 12.32 1.68 -8.91
N VAL A 76 12.29 0.41 -8.53
CA VAL A 76 12.54 -0.73 -9.41
C VAL A 76 11.24 -1.51 -9.58
N LYS A 77 10.99 -1.99 -10.79
CA LYS A 77 9.82 -2.81 -11.11
C LYS A 77 10.23 -4.09 -11.85
N PHE A 78 9.86 -5.22 -11.27
CA PHE A 78 9.96 -6.54 -11.87
C PHE A 78 8.60 -6.91 -12.47
N ASN A 79 8.55 -7.13 -13.77
CA ASN A 79 7.36 -7.63 -14.46
C ASN A 79 7.48 -9.14 -14.66
N PHE A 80 6.40 -9.86 -14.42
CA PHE A 80 6.30 -11.29 -14.60
C PHE A 80 5.33 -11.63 -15.73
N ASP A 81 5.42 -12.87 -16.20
CA ASP A 81 4.62 -13.38 -17.30
C ASP A 81 3.28 -13.82 -16.72
N GLY A 82 2.26 -13.00 -16.97
CA GLY A 82 0.89 -13.22 -16.49
C GLY A 82 0.25 -14.52 -17.00
N ASP A 83 0.79 -15.11 -18.07
CA ASP A 83 0.33 -16.41 -18.57
C ASP A 83 0.88 -17.58 -17.73
N LYS A 84 1.95 -17.34 -16.96
CA LYS A 84 2.61 -18.34 -16.13
C LYS A 84 2.34 -18.18 -14.64
N SER A 85 2.14 -16.96 -14.16
CA SER A 85 1.84 -16.69 -12.76
C SER A 85 0.75 -15.63 -12.64
N SER A 86 -0.04 -15.74 -11.59
CA SER A 86 -1.02 -14.71 -11.22
C SER A 86 -0.35 -13.43 -10.69
N ILE A 87 0.94 -13.49 -10.32
CA ILE A 87 1.72 -12.31 -9.96
C ILE A 87 2.08 -11.57 -11.26
N ILE A 88 1.65 -10.32 -11.38
CA ILE A 88 1.85 -9.49 -12.57
C ILE A 88 3.14 -8.69 -12.46
N ASP A 89 3.33 -8.02 -11.33
CA ASP A 89 4.52 -7.24 -11.07
C ASP A 89 4.81 -7.07 -9.58
N VAL A 90 6.07 -6.77 -9.30
CA VAL A 90 6.56 -6.38 -7.98
C VAL A 90 7.39 -5.11 -8.15
N ALA A 91 7.01 -4.05 -7.45
CA ALA A 91 7.74 -2.77 -7.47
C ALA A 91 8.14 -2.34 -6.07
N PHE A 92 9.33 -1.75 -5.90
CA PHE A 92 9.76 -1.19 -4.64
C PHE A 92 10.78 -0.07 -4.84
N THR A 93 10.94 0.79 -3.83
CA THR A 93 12.01 1.79 -3.82
C THR A 93 13.26 1.21 -3.18
N ALA A 94 14.40 1.24 -3.87
CA ALA A 94 15.66 0.72 -3.36
C ALA A 94 16.23 1.63 -2.26
N SER A 95 16.52 1.08 -1.08
CA SER A 95 17.15 1.84 0.04
C SER A 95 18.64 2.07 -0.20
N THR A 96 19.29 1.19 -0.98
CA THR A 96 20.71 1.26 -1.36
C THR A 96 20.88 1.07 -2.85
N ALA A 97 22.08 1.34 -3.37
CA ALA A 97 22.41 0.98 -4.75
C ALA A 97 22.43 -0.54 -4.92
N LEU A 98 21.83 -1.04 -6.01
CA LEU A 98 21.70 -2.46 -6.33
C LEU A 98 22.23 -2.74 -7.73
N ASN A 99 22.87 -3.91 -7.90
CA ASN A 99 23.48 -4.30 -9.17
C ASN A 99 23.12 -5.74 -9.53
N LYS A 100 22.68 -5.96 -10.76
CA LYS A 100 22.34 -7.27 -11.33
C LYS A 100 21.35 -8.05 -10.45
N ILE A 101 20.34 -7.36 -9.95
CA ILE A 101 19.31 -7.95 -9.11
C ILE A 101 18.32 -8.75 -9.94
N LYS A 102 17.85 -9.86 -9.39
CA LYS A 102 16.79 -10.65 -10.00
C LYS A 102 15.70 -10.95 -9.01
N MET A 103 14.50 -11.13 -9.52
CA MET A 103 13.38 -11.60 -8.73
C MET A 103 12.67 -12.71 -9.48
N SER A 104 12.28 -13.76 -8.75
CA SER A 104 11.42 -14.81 -9.25
C SER A 104 10.10 -14.83 -8.50
N ALA A 105 9.01 -15.04 -9.23
CA ALA A 105 7.71 -15.42 -8.69
C ALA A 105 7.43 -16.86 -9.12
N THR A 106 7.13 -17.73 -8.15
CA THR A 106 6.88 -19.16 -8.37
C THR A 106 5.56 -19.54 -7.74
N ASP A 107 4.61 -20.02 -8.55
CA ASP A 107 3.35 -20.57 -8.04
C ASP A 107 3.65 -21.85 -7.25
N MET A 108 2.96 -22.05 -6.13
CA MET A 108 3.14 -23.20 -5.24
C MET A 108 1.81 -23.85 -4.87
N THR A 109 1.84 -25.16 -4.62
CA THR A 109 0.72 -25.90 -4.05
C THR A 109 0.73 -25.83 -2.52
N LYS A 110 -0.40 -26.17 -1.89
CA LYS A 110 -0.51 -26.25 -0.42
C LYS A 110 0.53 -27.20 0.18
N ASP A 111 0.78 -28.34 -0.45
CA ASP A 111 1.74 -29.35 0.03
C ASP A 111 3.19 -28.87 -0.08
N GLN A 112 3.52 -28.13 -1.15
CA GLN A 112 4.85 -27.53 -1.32
C GLN A 112 5.11 -26.47 -0.25
N ILE A 113 4.12 -25.62 0.04
CA ILE A 113 4.20 -24.63 1.12
C ILE A 113 4.33 -25.31 2.48
N LYS A 114 3.52 -26.33 2.75
CA LYS A 114 3.61 -27.09 4.01
C LYS A 114 4.99 -27.73 4.17
N SER A 115 5.61 -28.18 3.08
CA SER A 115 6.97 -28.72 3.10
C SER A 115 8.03 -27.63 3.31
N ALA A 116 7.84 -26.43 2.74
CA ALA A 116 8.78 -25.32 2.82
C ALA A 116 8.79 -24.61 4.18
N VAL A 117 7.61 -24.38 4.76
CA VAL A 117 7.47 -23.57 5.99
C VAL A 117 6.80 -24.31 7.16
N SER A 118 6.55 -25.62 7.02
CA SER A 118 5.88 -26.47 8.03
C SER A 118 4.47 -26.03 8.42
N GLN A 119 3.88 -25.07 7.69
CA GLN A 119 2.58 -24.48 7.95
C GLN A 119 1.89 -24.12 6.63
N SER A 120 0.56 -24.16 6.62
CA SER A 120 -0.29 -23.67 5.54
C SER A 120 -1.46 -22.89 6.11
N LEU A 121 -2.08 -22.04 5.30
CA LEU A 121 -3.34 -21.43 5.69
C LEU A 121 -4.49 -22.42 5.46
N GLU A 122 -5.43 -22.40 6.40
CA GLU A 122 -6.71 -23.07 6.29
C GLU A 122 -7.78 -22.09 5.80
N GLY A 123 -8.85 -22.61 5.20
CA GLY A 123 -9.90 -21.81 4.58
C GLY A 123 -9.76 -21.68 3.06
N ASN A 124 -10.42 -20.66 2.51
CA ASN A 124 -10.52 -20.45 1.07
C ASN A 124 -9.27 -19.75 0.52
N ILE A 125 -8.28 -20.55 0.12
CA ILE A 125 -7.05 -20.05 -0.50
C ILE A 125 -7.13 -20.21 -2.02
N TYR A 126 -6.84 -19.12 -2.75
CA TYR A 126 -6.76 -19.12 -4.20
C TYR A 126 -5.48 -19.80 -4.66
N LYS A 127 -4.34 -19.30 -4.21
CA LYS A 127 -3.02 -19.82 -4.61
C LYS A 127 -1.93 -19.38 -3.64
N TYR A 128 -0.83 -20.14 -3.63
CA TYR A 128 0.39 -19.80 -2.92
C TYR A 128 1.51 -19.42 -3.87
N TYR A 129 2.47 -18.64 -3.38
CA TYR A 129 3.60 -18.16 -4.15
C TYR A 129 4.87 -18.13 -3.31
N GLU A 130 6.03 -18.38 -3.94
CA GLU A 130 7.32 -17.92 -3.45
C GLU A 130 7.75 -16.72 -4.28
N ILE A 131 7.99 -15.57 -3.64
CA ILE A 131 8.65 -14.44 -4.28
C ILE A 131 10.04 -14.34 -3.69
N LYS A 132 11.05 -14.59 -4.52
CA LYS A 132 12.44 -14.70 -4.11
C LYS A 132 13.29 -13.64 -4.78
N SER A 133 14.09 -12.93 -4.00
CA SER A 133 15.13 -12.02 -4.48
C SER A 133 16.46 -12.76 -4.67
N GLU A 134 17.21 -12.36 -5.69
CA GLU A 134 18.61 -12.77 -5.89
C GLU A 134 19.49 -11.51 -5.99
N ASN A 135 20.64 -11.56 -5.31
CA ASN A 135 21.61 -10.46 -5.20
C ASN A 135 21.13 -9.23 -4.41
N PHE A 136 20.06 -9.37 -3.61
CA PHE A 136 19.63 -8.38 -2.61
C PHE A 136 18.70 -9.02 -1.57
N ASP A 137 18.63 -8.38 -0.40
CA ASP A 137 17.80 -8.80 0.73
C ASP A 137 16.63 -7.83 0.96
N ASN A 138 15.71 -8.22 1.83
CA ASN A 138 14.55 -7.38 2.21
C ASN A 138 14.95 -6.01 2.79
N SER A 139 16.15 -5.86 3.37
CA SER A 139 16.66 -4.56 3.85
C SER A 139 16.91 -3.55 2.72
N ALA A 140 16.97 -4.01 1.46
CA ALA A 140 17.09 -3.16 0.29
C ALA A 140 15.75 -2.48 -0.09
N VAL A 141 14.64 -2.86 0.53
CA VAL A 141 13.32 -2.27 0.31
C VAL A 141 13.13 -1.08 1.26
N SER A 142 12.87 0.10 0.68
CA SER A 142 12.50 1.29 1.44
C SER A 142 10.98 1.37 1.54
N GLY A 143 10.45 1.23 2.76
CA GLY A 143 9.00 1.17 3.00
C GLY A 143 8.42 -0.19 2.61
N ASP A 144 7.31 -0.19 1.88
CA ASP A 144 6.66 -1.41 1.40
C ASP A 144 6.90 -1.64 -0.10
N ALA A 145 7.13 -2.90 -0.46
CA ALA A 145 7.02 -3.35 -1.83
C ALA A 145 5.54 -3.46 -2.24
N LYS A 146 5.25 -3.04 -3.47
CA LYS A 146 3.96 -3.13 -4.14
C LYS A 146 3.93 -4.42 -4.95
N ILE A 147 3.02 -5.32 -4.60
CA ILE A 147 2.84 -6.60 -5.30
C ILE A 147 1.48 -6.56 -6.00
N THR A 148 1.51 -6.59 -7.33
CA THR A 148 0.32 -6.58 -8.18
C THR A 148 0.01 -8.02 -8.61
N PHE A 149 -1.22 -8.47 -8.38
CA PHE A 149 -1.65 -9.82 -8.72
C PHE A 149 -3.10 -9.87 -9.22
N ASP A 150 -3.39 -10.86 -10.06
CA ASP A 150 -4.71 -11.12 -10.61
C ASP A 150 -5.35 -12.35 -9.95
N VAL A 151 -6.65 -12.27 -9.68
CA VAL A 151 -7.47 -13.40 -9.23
C VAL A 151 -8.55 -13.63 -10.27
N GLU A 152 -8.68 -14.88 -10.73
CA GLU A 152 -9.72 -15.26 -11.69
C GLU A 152 -11.12 -15.04 -11.12
N ASN A 153 -12.00 -14.43 -11.92
CA ASN A 153 -13.35 -14.12 -11.48
C ASN A 153 -14.19 -15.38 -11.18
N SER A 154 -13.87 -16.49 -11.84
CA SER A 154 -14.46 -17.82 -11.62
C SER A 154 -14.24 -18.35 -10.20
N TRP A 155 -13.13 -17.98 -9.56
CA TRP A 155 -12.83 -18.38 -8.20
C TRP A 155 -13.87 -17.77 -7.24
N PHE A 156 -14.14 -16.47 -7.34
CA PHE A 156 -15.15 -15.79 -6.50
C PHE A 156 -16.53 -16.44 -6.57
N THR A 157 -16.97 -16.80 -7.78
CA THR A 157 -18.28 -17.43 -7.98
C THR A 157 -18.34 -18.84 -7.42
N THR A 158 -17.22 -19.57 -7.47
CA THR A 158 -17.16 -20.97 -7.02
C THR A 158 -17.24 -21.08 -5.50
N ILE A 159 -16.56 -20.18 -4.78
CA ILE A 159 -16.48 -20.21 -3.32
C ILE A 159 -17.36 -19.16 -2.62
N ASN A 160 -18.13 -18.40 -3.39
CA ASN A 160 -19.02 -17.34 -2.90
C ASN A 160 -18.32 -16.27 -2.03
N VAL A 161 -17.11 -15.87 -2.45
CA VAL A 161 -16.29 -14.85 -1.77
C VAL A 161 -16.45 -13.50 -2.46
N LYS A 162 -16.65 -12.45 -1.66
CA LYS A 162 -16.67 -11.07 -2.18
C LYS A 162 -15.25 -10.64 -2.56
N LYS A 163 -15.11 -9.92 -3.67
CA LYS A 163 -13.82 -9.39 -4.15
C LYS A 163 -13.11 -8.53 -3.11
N ASP A 164 -13.85 -7.70 -2.37
CA ASP A 164 -13.30 -6.88 -1.28
C ASP A 164 -12.83 -7.69 -0.06
N ASN A 165 -13.14 -8.99 -0.01
CA ASN A 165 -12.71 -9.90 1.06
C ASN A 165 -11.45 -10.69 0.70
N VAL A 166 -10.75 -10.33 -0.39
CA VAL A 166 -9.45 -10.92 -0.73
C VAL A 166 -8.32 -10.17 -0.05
N VAL A 167 -7.40 -10.92 0.53
CA VAL A 167 -6.14 -10.38 1.03
C VAL A 167 -4.97 -11.27 0.61
N MET A 168 -3.80 -10.66 0.48
CA MET A 168 -2.55 -11.39 0.40
C MET A 168 -1.98 -11.57 1.81
N TYR A 169 -1.50 -12.76 2.11
CA TYR A 169 -0.79 -13.09 3.34
C TYR A 169 0.70 -13.25 3.03
N ARG A 170 1.54 -12.86 3.99
CA ARG A 170 2.99 -13.08 3.97
C ARG A 170 3.37 -14.01 5.11
N PHE A 171 4.20 -14.99 4.81
CA PHE A 171 4.83 -15.80 5.84
C PHE A 171 6.07 -15.09 6.40
N VAL A 172 6.12 -14.83 7.69
CA VAL A 172 7.27 -14.21 8.37
C VAL A 172 7.31 -14.66 9.82
N ASP A 173 8.51 -14.90 10.36
CA ASP A 173 8.71 -15.29 11.77
C ASP A 173 7.83 -16.45 12.25
N GLY A 174 7.61 -17.46 11.40
CA GLY A 174 6.84 -18.66 11.75
C GLY A 174 5.32 -18.46 11.78
N LYS A 175 4.80 -17.40 11.14
CA LYS A 175 3.37 -17.11 11.06
C LYS A 175 2.97 -16.47 9.73
N TRP A 176 1.70 -16.62 9.39
CA TRP A 176 1.07 -15.92 8.28
C TRP A 176 0.47 -14.60 8.76
N GLU A 177 0.84 -13.50 8.13
CA GLU A 177 0.33 -12.17 8.43
C GLU A 177 -0.43 -11.61 7.22
N SER A 178 -1.63 -11.07 7.45
CA SER A 178 -2.40 -10.43 6.38
C SER A 178 -1.78 -9.08 6.01
N LEU A 179 -1.62 -8.83 4.72
CA LEU A 179 -1.10 -7.58 4.19
C LEU A 179 -2.23 -6.61 3.82
N PRO A 180 -2.02 -5.29 3.92
CA PRO A 180 -2.90 -4.30 3.30
C PRO A 180 -3.06 -4.62 1.82
N THR A 181 -4.30 -4.92 1.41
CA THR A 181 -4.65 -5.34 0.06
C THR A 181 -5.82 -4.51 -0.43
N GLN A 182 -5.77 -4.02 -1.67
CA GLN A 182 -6.84 -3.26 -2.28
C GLN A 182 -7.09 -3.72 -3.72
N VAL A 183 -8.35 -3.62 -4.15
CA VAL A 183 -8.72 -3.81 -5.57
C VAL A 183 -8.18 -2.62 -6.37
N LEU A 184 -7.49 -2.89 -7.47
CA LEU A 184 -7.03 -1.87 -8.42
C LEU A 184 -7.97 -1.72 -9.60
N SER A 185 -8.42 -2.83 -10.17
CA SER A 185 -9.25 -2.84 -11.36
C SER A 185 -9.94 -4.20 -11.54
N GLU A 186 -11.02 -4.21 -12.30
CA GLU A 186 -11.74 -5.43 -12.65
C GLU A 186 -11.94 -5.47 -14.17
N ASN A 187 -11.82 -6.67 -14.74
CA ASN A 187 -12.27 -6.96 -16.10
C ASN A 187 -13.09 -8.26 -16.10
N ASP A 188 -13.56 -8.70 -17.27
CA ASP A 188 -14.45 -9.86 -17.39
C ASP A 188 -13.83 -11.17 -16.86
N LYS A 189 -12.51 -11.31 -16.91
CA LYS A 189 -11.80 -12.56 -16.58
C LYS A 189 -11.17 -12.53 -15.18
N HIS A 190 -10.64 -11.39 -14.77
CA HIS A 190 -9.83 -11.25 -13.57
C HIS A 190 -10.16 -9.97 -12.81
N THR A 191 -9.99 -10.04 -11.49
CA THR A 191 -9.91 -8.88 -10.61
C THR A 191 -8.46 -8.69 -10.20
N ARG A 192 -7.94 -7.47 -10.39
CA ARG A 192 -6.56 -7.10 -10.08
C ARG A 192 -6.46 -6.44 -8.72
N TYR A 193 -5.46 -6.82 -7.96
CA TYR A 193 -5.20 -6.34 -6.61
C TYR A 193 -3.79 -5.77 -6.48
N LEU A 194 -3.62 -4.92 -5.47
CA LEU A 194 -2.34 -4.43 -4.98
C LEU A 194 -2.22 -4.80 -3.49
N ALA A 195 -1.15 -5.52 -3.14
CA ALA A 195 -0.75 -5.74 -1.76
C ALA A 195 0.53 -4.96 -1.44
N LEU A 196 0.59 -4.43 -0.21
CA LEU A 196 1.78 -3.78 0.34
C LEU A 196 2.51 -4.75 1.26
N SER A 197 3.77 -5.05 0.95
CA SER A 197 4.58 -6.01 1.68
C SER A 197 5.90 -5.41 2.16
N PRO A 198 6.22 -5.46 3.46
CA PRO A 198 7.52 -4.98 3.98
C PRO A 198 8.74 -5.76 3.45
N GLY A 199 8.52 -6.90 2.81
CA GLY A 199 9.58 -7.69 2.19
C GLY A 199 9.06 -8.92 1.47
N PHE A 200 9.95 -9.67 0.84
CA PHE A 200 9.67 -10.88 0.08
C PHE A 200 9.78 -12.13 0.98
N SER A 201 9.01 -13.16 0.64
CA SER A 201 8.85 -14.42 1.37
C SER A 201 7.96 -15.39 0.58
N TYR A 202 7.39 -16.37 1.26
CA TYR A 202 6.22 -17.10 0.84
C TYR A 202 4.94 -16.28 1.06
N PHE A 203 4.03 -16.37 0.10
CA PHE A 203 2.78 -15.65 0.07
C PHE A 203 1.60 -16.57 -0.19
N ALA A 204 0.41 -16.14 0.23
CA ALA A 204 -0.84 -16.79 -0.10
C ALA A 204 -1.87 -15.72 -0.45
N VAL A 205 -2.66 -15.94 -1.49
CA VAL A 205 -3.83 -15.12 -1.80
C VAL A 205 -5.06 -15.92 -1.43
N GLY A 206 -5.95 -15.33 -0.65
CA GLY A 206 -7.15 -16.02 -0.22
C GLY A 206 -8.16 -15.09 0.41
N GLU A 207 -9.27 -15.70 0.85
CA GLU A 207 -10.27 -15.00 1.63
C GLU A 207 -9.66 -14.49 2.95
N LYS A 208 -10.06 -13.29 3.35
CA LYS A 208 -9.73 -12.72 4.65
C LYS A 208 -10.30 -13.62 5.75
N LEU A 209 -9.41 -14.27 6.47
CA LEU A 209 -9.76 -15.08 7.63
C LEU A 209 -10.13 -14.15 8.77
N ALA A 210 -11.19 -14.49 9.50
CA ALA A 210 -11.50 -13.83 10.75
C ALA A 210 -10.30 -14.02 11.68
N GLN A 211 -9.62 -12.94 12.06
CA GLN A 211 -8.62 -13.01 13.11
C GLN A 211 -9.34 -13.46 14.37
N THR A 212 -8.95 -14.61 14.92
CA THR A 212 -9.31 -15.01 16.27
C THR A 212 -8.62 -14.05 17.23
N VAL A 213 -9.26 -12.90 17.48
CA VAL A 213 -8.96 -12.09 18.65
C VAL A 213 -9.14 -13.03 19.85
N PRO A 214 -8.13 -13.23 20.72
CA PRO A 214 -8.34 -13.93 21.98
C PRO A 214 -9.56 -13.31 22.68
N PRO A 215 -10.49 -14.10 23.23
CA PRO A 215 -11.71 -13.56 23.80
C PRO A 215 -11.35 -12.49 24.83
N ALA A 216 -11.70 -11.24 24.51
CA ALA A 216 -11.79 -10.17 25.48
C ALA A 216 -12.91 -10.58 26.45
N THR A 217 -12.50 -11.17 27.56
CA THR A 217 -13.37 -11.41 28.70
C THR A 217 -13.79 -10.04 29.24
N GLY A 218 -15.08 -9.71 29.11
CA GLY A 218 -15.71 -8.69 29.94
C GLY A 218 -16.67 -7.72 29.26
N ALA A 219 -17.94 -8.16 29.15
CA ALA A 219 -19.18 -7.38 29.18
C ALA A 219 -19.43 -6.32 28.07
N ALA A 220 -20.61 -6.20 27.46
CA ALA A 220 -21.95 -6.57 27.91
C ALA A 220 -22.87 -6.97 26.75
N THR A 221 -23.73 -7.94 27.02
CA THR A 221 -24.98 -8.21 26.31
C THR A 221 -25.93 -7.01 26.43
N THR A 222 -26.50 -6.57 25.32
CA THR A 222 -27.89 -6.10 25.17
C THR A 222 -28.19 -6.27 23.68
N GLU A 223 -28.75 -7.41 23.29
CA GLU A 223 -30.19 -7.62 23.06
C GLU A 223 -30.67 -7.07 21.71
N VAL A 224 -31.29 -7.97 20.97
CA VAL A 224 -31.69 -7.87 19.56
C VAL A 224 -33.00 -7.10 19.44
N ALA A 225 -33.06 -6.14 18.52
CA ALA A 225 -34.32 -5.74 17.89
C ALA A 225 -34.11 -5.60 16.37
N GLN A 226 -34.88 -6.39 15.63
CA GLN A 226 -34.97 -6.47 14.16
C GLN A 226 -35.85 -5.33 13.60
N PRO A 227 -36.10 -5.24 12.28
CA PRO A 227 -35.67 -4.18 11.38
C PRO A 227 -36.74 -3.11 11.07
N GLU A 228 -36.32 -1.87 10.81
CA GLU A 228 -37.12 -0.94 9.98
C GLU A 228 -36.28 -0.38 8.82
N LYS A 229 -36.88 -0.43 7.62
CA LYS A 229 -36.42 0.10 6.33
C LYS A 229 -37.48 1.13 5.89
N PRO A 230 -37.20 2.14 5.04
CA PRO A 230 -36.00 2.96 4.83
C PRO A 230 -36.29 4.47 5.01
N SER A 231 -35.30 5.30 5.34
CA SER A 231 -35.39 6.74 5.01
C SER A 231 -34.05 7.24 4.45
N ALA A 232 -34.16 8.05 3.41
CA ALA A 232 -33.09 8.58 2.57
C ALA A 232 -32.35 9.76 3.28
N PRO A 233 -31.27 10.32 2.70
CA PRO A 233 -30.03 10.60 3.42
C PRO A 233 -29.98 11.99 4.09
N GLU A 234 -29.35 12.08 5.27
CA GLU A 234 -28.82 13.35 5.77
C GLU A 234 -27.29 13.34 5.75
N VAL A 235 -26.77 14.10 4.79
CA VAL A 235 -25.43 14.65 4.76
C VAL A 235 -25.28 15.63 5.93
N GLY A 236 -24.23 15.46 6.75
CA GLY A 236 -23.83 16.48 7.71
C GLY A 236 -23.26 15.93 9.00
N LYS A 237 -22.03 15.42 8.99
CA LYS A 237 -21.32 15.04 10.22
C LYS A 237 -20.90 16.31 10.96
N ALA A 238 -21.78 16.81 11.82
CA ALA A 238 -21.49 17.87 12.78
C ALA A 238 -20.38 17.43 13.74
N LEU A 239 -19.42 18.32 13.99
CA LEU A 239 -18.34 18.13 14.95
C LEU A 239 -18.93 18.07 16.36
N SER A 240 -18.55 17.04 17.13
CA SER A 240 -19.04 16.82 18.49
C SER A 240 -18.80 18.02 19.41
N PRO A 241 -19.73 18.37 20.32
CA PRO A 241 -19.63 19.55 21.19
C PRO A 241 -18.39 19.53 22.10
N LEU A 242 -17.85 18.34 22.36
CA LEU A 242 -16.65 18.12 23.14
C LEU A 242 -15.37 18.59 22.42
N MET A 243 -15.35 18.53 21.08
CA MET A 243 -14.20 18.95 20.27
C MET A 243 -14.17 20.47 20.07
N THR A 244 -15.33 21.14 19.99
CA THR A 244 -15.42 22.61 19.93
C THR A 244 -14.91 23.27 21.22
N ALA A 245 -15.24 22.70 22.39
CA ALA A 245 -14.76 23.22 23.67
C ALA A 245 -13.23 23.15 23.81
N VAL A 246 -12.60 22.06 23.35
CA VAL A 246 -11.15 21.88 23.40
C VAL A 246 -10.42 22.91 22.52
N ILE A 247 -10.93 23.18 21.31
CA ILE A 247 -10.32 24.15 20.38
C ILE A 247 -10.34 25.57 20.96
N VAL A 248 -11.44 25.97 21.60
CA VAL A 248 -11.57 27.30 22.22
C VAL A 248 -10.60 27.45 23.40
N VAL A 249 -10.44 26.41 24.23
CA VAL A 249 -9.50 26.43 25.36
C VAL A 249 -8.05 26.55 24.88
N VAL A 250 -7.66 25.80 23.83
CA VAL A 250 -6.31 25.88 23.26
C VAL A 250 -6.03 27.26 22.66
N ALA A 251 -7.00 27.85 21.95
CA ALA A 251 -6.85 29.19 21.38
C ALA A 251 -6.64 30.27 22.46
N ILE A 252 -7.37 30.19 23.57
CA ILE A 252 -7.22 31.12 24.70
C ILE A 252 -5.84 30.98 25.36
N LEU A 253 -5.35 29.76 25.55
CA LEU A 253 -4.02 29.51 26.12
C LEU A 253 -2.89 30.04 25.23
N LEU A 254 -3.02 29.90 23.90
CA LEU A 254 -2.05 30.46 22.96
C LEU A 254 -2.03 31.99 22.97
N LEU A 255 -3.21 32.64 23.04
CA LEU A 255 -3.30 34.09 23.16
C LEU A 255 -2.68 34.60 24.47
N ALA A 256 -2.96 33.92 25.59
CA ALA A 256 -2.37 34.27 26.88
C ALA A 256 -0.83 34.15 26.86
N ALA A 257 -0.30 33.09 26.24
CA ALA A 257 1.15 32.90 26.09
C ALA A 257 1.80 34.01 25.23
N VAL A 258 1.14 34.44 24.14
CA VAL A 258 1.63 35.54 23.29
C VAL A 258 1.63 36.86 24.06
N VAL A 259 0.56 37.18 24.79
CA VAL A 259 0.49 38.40 25.61
C VAL A 259 1.56 38.40 26.69
N TYR A 260 1.73 37.28 27.40
CA TYR A 260 2.79 37.12 28.40
C TYR A 260 4.18 37.32 27.81
N PHE A 261 4.44 36.74 26.64
CA PHE A 261 5.73 36.87 25.95
C PHE A 261 6.02 38.31 25.48
N VAL A 262 4.99 39.04 25.01
CA VAL A 262 5.12 40.47 24.66
C VAL A 262 5.39 41.31 25.90
N PHE A 263 4.77 40.98 27.04
CA PHE A 263 4.98 41.69 28.29
C PHE A 263 6.38 41.47 28.87
N LEU A 264 6.92 40.24 28.76
CA LEU A 264 8.30 39.94 29.15
C LEU A 264 9.31 40.73 28.31
N ARG A 265 9.07 40.87 27.00
CA ARG A 265 9.93 41.71 26.13
C ARG A 265 9.90 43.19 26.48
N LYS A 266 8.84 43.67 27.14
CA LYS A 266 8.72 45.08 27.53
C LYS A 266 9.46 45.39 28.84
N LYS A 267 9.77 44.38 29.67
CA LYS A 267 10.53 44.57 30.92
C LYS A 267 12.05 44.54 30.73
N GLU A 268 12.56 44.07 29.59
CA GLU A 268 14.00 44.01 29.30
C GLU A 268 14.53 45.24 28.52
N LYS A 269 13.76 46.33 28.46
CA LYS A 269 14.16 47.64 27.91
C LYS A 269 13.89 48.74 28.93
#